data_AF-A0A2M6ZIJ5-F1
#
_entry.id   AF-A0A2M6ZIJ5-F1
#
_cell.length_a   1.000
_cell.length_b   1.000
_cell.length_c   1.000
_cell.angle_alpha   90.00
_cell.angle_beta   90.00
_cell.angle_gamma   90.00
#
_symmetry.space_group_name_H-M   'P 1'
#
loop_
_entity.id
_entity.type
_entity.pdbx_description
1 polymer ?
#
loop_
_entity_poly.entity_id
_entity_poly.type
_entity_poly.pdbx_seq_one_letter_code
_entity_poly.pdbx_strand_id
1 'polypeptide(L)'
;FDIGFLYAIPQTKNLTLGISVQNIGTPLTFIEKPSPLPLNFKLGAGYKVYSDKNNSILTALDINIPIDNKVNFNLGAEYWFRGIIAARIGYKTITISELGGLAGLCAGLGFKWQDYGIDYAFVPYGDLGYTHRISLMAEF
;
A
#
# COMPACT_ATOMS: atom_id res chain seq x y z
N PHE A 1 14.36 -6.68 -12.54
CA PHE A 1 14.74 -7.32 -11.26
C PHE A 1 14.30 -6.41 -10.14
N ASP A 2 13.82 -7.00 -9.04
CA ASP A 2 13.38 -6.28 -7.86
C ASP A 2 14.15 -6.81 -6.64
N ILE A 3 14.55 -5.91 -5.74
CA ILE A 3 15.26 -6.24 -4.50
C ILE A 3 14.55 -5.53 -3.35
N GLY A 4 14.30 -6.23 -2.26
CA GLY A 4 13.65 -5.66 -1.08
C GLY A 4 14.28 -6.17 0.22
N PHE A 5 14.29 -5.31 1.23
CA PHE A 5 14.72 -5.64 2.59
C PHE A 5 13.69 -5.15 3.59
N LEU A 6 13.39 -6.00 4.59
CA LEU A 6 12.45 -5.72 5.66
C LEU A 6 13.16 -5.92 7.00
N TYR A 7 13.09 -4.93 7.87
CA TYR A 7 13.65 -4.97 9.21
C TYR A 7 12.57 -4.74 10.27
N ALA A 8 12.24 -5.80 11.00
CA ALA A 8 11.36 -5.72 12.16
C ALA A 8 12.22 -5.45 13.40
N ILE A 9 12.00 -4.31 14.08
CA ILE A 9 12.83 -3.90 15.22
C ILE A 9 12.46 -4.75 16.44
N PRO A 10 13.39 -5.60 16.96
CA PRO A 10 13.06 -6.56 18.02
C PRO A 10 12.70 -5.92 19.36
N GLN A 11 13.25 -4.72 19.64
CA GLN A 11 13.11 -4.03 20.92
C GLN A 11 11.73 -3.39 21.14
N THR A 12 11.00 -3.07 20.07
CA THR A 12 9.64 -2.51 20.18
C THR A 12 8.55 -3.46 19.67
N LYS A 13 8.89 -4.57 18.99
CA LYS A 13 7.99 -5.58 18.34
C LYS A 13 6.89 -5.03 17.41
N ASN A 14 6.74 -3.72 17.39
CA ASN A 14 5.62 -3.01 16.80
C ASN A 14 6.08 -2.18 15.61
N LEU A 15 7.37 -1.86 15.47
CA LEU A 15 7.90 -1.09 14.36
C LEU A 15 8.58 -1.99 13.33
N THR A 16 8.18 -1.84 12.08
CA THR A 16 8.77 -2.50 10.91
C THR A 16 9.19 -1.44 9.90
N LEU A 17 10.40 -1.54 9.39
CA LEU A 17 10.92 -0.70 8.32
C LEU A 17 11.13 -1.56 7.07
N GLY A 18 10.86 -0.99 5.91
CA GLY A 18 11.03 -1.66 4.63
C GLY A 18 11.71 -0.73 3.62
N ILE A 19 12.58 -1.29 2.81
CA ILE A 19 13.15 -0.63 1.64
C ILE A 19 13.04 -1.59 0.46
N SER A 20 12.66 -1.08 -0.71
CA SER A 20 12.74 -1.87 -1.93
C SER A 20 13.11 -1.03 -3.14
N VAL A 21 13.73 -1.69 -4.11
CA VAL A 21 14.10 -1.13 -5.40
C VAL A 21 13.46 -2.04 -6.44
N GLN A 22 12.57 -1.46 -7.24
CA GLN A 22 11.76 -2.18 -8.22
C GLN A 22 12.14 -1.73 -9.64
N ASN A 23 11.96 -2.62 -10.62
CA ASN A 23 12.26 -2.40 -12.03
C ASN A 23 13.74 -2.08 -12.32
N ILE A 24 14.66 -2.77 -11.64
CA ILE A 24 16.10 -2.74 -11.97
C ILE A 24 16.31 -3.53 -13.27
N GLY A 25 16.70 -2.85 -14.35
CA GLY A 25 17.00 -3.50 -15.62
C GLY A 25 17.45 -2.53 -16.70
N THR A 26 17.94 -3.09 -17.81
CA THR A 26 18.39 -2.31 -18.97
C THR A 26 17.21 -1.67 -19.70
N PRO A 27 17.32 -0.41 -20.17
CA PRO A 27 16.28 0.25 -20.97
C PRO A 27 15.89 -0.61 -22.18
N LEU A 28 14.58 -0.76 -22.42
CA LEU A 28 14.08 -1.38 -23.63
C LEU A 28 14.19 -0.38 -24.78
N THR A 29 14.85 -0.79 -25.87
CA THR A 29 14.98 0.05 -27.07
C THR A 29 13.70 -0.12 -27.89
N PHE A 30 12.81 0.88 -27.86
CA PHE A 30 11.68 0.93 -28.78
C PHE A 30 12.13 1.65 -30.05
N ILE A 31 12.45 0.85 -31.06
CA ILE A 31 12.73 1.20 -32.46
C ILE A 31 13.95 2.12 -32.66
N GLU A 32 14.09 3.25 -31.95
CA GLU A 32 15.23 4.19 -32.05
C GLU A 32 15.44 5.17 -30.85
N LYS A 33 14.70 5.03 -29.73
CA LYS A 33 14.99 5.79 -28.49
C LYS A 33 15.05 4.88 -27.26
N PRO A 34 16.06 5.04 -26.37
CA PRO A 34 16.09 4.32 -25.11
C PRO A 34 14.94 4.79 -24.22
N SER A 35 13.99 3.90 -23.92
CA SER A 35 13.00 4.15 -22.86
C SER A 35 13.57 3.58 -21.56
N PRO A 36 13.94 4.41 -20.57
CA PRO A 36 14.40 3.91 -19.28
C PRO A 36 13.31 3.06 -18.64
N LEU A 37 13.70 1.95 -18.02
CA LEU A 37 12.78 1.22 -17.14
C LEU A 37 12.34 2.18 -16.03
N PRO A 38 11.07 2.13 -15.57
CA PRO A 38 10.58 2.97 -14.49
C PRO A 38 11.14 2.47 -13.15
N LEU A 39 12.46 2.61 -12.98
CA LEU A 39 13.19 2.28 -11.78
C LEU A 39 12.60 3.07 -10.63
N ASN A 40 12.30 2.36 -9.56
CA ASN A 40 11.47 2.88 -8.50
C ASN A 40 12.00 2.49 -7.14
N PHE A 41 12.27 3.48 -6.30
CA PHE A 41 12.73 3.30 -4.93
C PHE A 41 11.55 3.47 -3.97
N LYS A 42 11.39 2.52 -3.04
CA LYS A 42 10.33 2.56 -2.04
C LYS A 42 10.90 2.47 -0.63
N LEU A 43 10.38 3.30 0.25
CA LEU A 43 10.67 3.30 1.67
C LEU A 43 9.34 3.20 2.43
N GLY A 44 9.23 2.22 3.32
CA GLY A 44 8.04 1.95 4.10
C GLY A 44 8.35 1.88 5.59
N ALA A 45 7.41 2.33 6.40
CA ALA A 45 7.41 2.15 7.84
C ALA A 45 6.02 1.71 8.29
N GLY A 46 5.94 0.67 9.11
CA GLY A 46 4.70 0.17 9.71
C GLY A 46 4.82 0.13 11.22
N TYR A 47 3.83 0.65 11.93
CA TYR A 47 3.78 0.66 13.38
C TYR A 47 2.49 0.04 13.92
N LYS A 48 2.60 -1.07 14.66
CA LYS A 48 1.49 -1.69 15.38
C LYS A 48 1.23 -0.90 16.66
N VAL A 49 0.26 0.01 16.60
CA VAL A 49 -0.15 0.83 17.75
C VAL A 49 -0.70 -0.05 18.87
N TYR A 50 -1.49 -1.06 18.50
CA TYR A 50 -2.07 -2.01 19.42
C TYR A 50 -2.13 -3.39 18.76
N SER A 51 -1.85 -4.45 19.51
CA SER A 51 -1.96 -5.81 19.00
C SER A 51 -2.22 -6.76 20.15
N ASP A 52 -3.43 -7.31 20.18
CA ASP A 52 -3.85 -8.38 21.07
C ASP A 52 -4.36 -9.57 20.24
N LYS A 53 -4.75 -10.68 20.88
CA LYS A 53 -5.26 -11.89 20.21
C LYS A 53 -6.45 -11.60 19.29
N ASN A 54 -7.27 -10.63 19.66
CA ASN A 54 -8.52 -10.34 18.96
C ASN A 54 -8.47 -9.03 18.17
N ASN A 55 -7.79 -7.99 18.66
CA ASN A 55 -7.83 -6.67 18.04
C ASN A 55 -6.42 -6.17 17.73
N SER A 56 -6.23 -5.58 16.55
CA SER A 56 -4.97 -4.96 16.18
C SER A 56 -5.19 -3.66 15.42
N ILE A 57 -4.32 -2.68 15.68
CA ILE A 57 -4.23 -1.42 14.96
C ILE A 57 -2.83 -1.33 14.39
N LEU A 58 -2.73 -1.23 13.08
CA LEU A 58 -1.49 -1.00 12.34
C LEU A 58 -1.61 0.33 11.61
N THR A 59 -0.62 1.19 11.76
CA THR A 59 -0.44 2.36 10.90
C THR A 59 0.76 2.14 9.99
N ALA A 60 0.71 2.71 8.79
CA ALA A 60 1.78 2.58 7.81
C ALA A 60 1.99 3.89 7.06
N LEU A 61 3.25 4.15 6.73
CA LEU A 61 3.70 5.18 5.82
C LEU A 61 4.49 4.49 4.71
N ASP A 62 4.25 4.89 3.47
CA ASP A 62 4.99 4.44 2.29
C ASP A 62 5.36 5.65 1.43
N ILE A 63 6.61 5.70 1.01
CA ILE A 63 7.20 6.74 0.18
C ILE A 63 7.71 6.05 -1.08
N ASN A 64 7.20 6.49 -2.22
CA ASN A 64 7.52 5.95 -3.52
C ASN A 64 8.24 7.01 -4.35
N ILE A 65 9.48 6.73 -4.75
CA ILE A 65 10.39 7.63 -5.46
C ILE A 65 10.71 6.99 -6.83
N PRO A 66 9.79 7.12 -7.81
CA PRO A 66 10.07 6.73 -9.18
C PRO A 66 11.03 7.74 -9.83
N ILE A 67 11.95 7.28 -10.67
CA ILE A 67 12.88 8.17 -11.39
C ILE A 67 12.19 8.98 -12.49
N ASP A 68 11.14 8.44 -13.09
CA ASP A 68 10.45 9.01 -14.25
C ASP A 68 9.10 9.66 -13.89
N ASN A 69 8.79 9.80 -12.60
CA ASN A 69 7.53 10.39 -12.15
C ASN A 69 7.69 11.14 -10.82
N LYS A 70 6.63 11.80 -10.36
CA LYS A 70 6.59 12.51 -9.07
C LYS A 70 6.70 11.53 -7.90
N VAL A 71 7.31 12.02 -6.81
CA VAL A 71 7.40 11.30 -5.54
C VAL A 71 6.03 11.22 -4.89
N ASN A 72 5.67 10.04 -4.39
CA ASN A 72 4.35 9.75 -3.87
C ASN A 72 4.46 9.35 -2.41
N PHE A 73 3.59 9.93 -1.59
CA PHE A 73 3.48 9.61 -0.18
C PHE A 73 2.12 8.96 0.06
N ASN A 74 2.13 7.84 0.77
CA ASN A 74 0.93 7.09 1.13
C ASN A 74 0.92 6.90 2.64
N LEU A 75 -0.20 7.21 3.26
CA LEU A 75 -0.46 6.95 4.67
C LEU A 75 -1.62 5.97 4.77
N GLY A 76 -1.57 5.06 5.72
CA GLY A 76 -2.61 4.05 5.91
C GLY A 76 -2.77 3.65 7.36
N ALA A 77 -3.97 3.23 7.70
CA ALA A 77 -4.27 2.57 8.95
C ALA A 77 -5.18 1.36 8.69
N GLU A 78 -4.91 0.28 9.40
CA GLU A 78 -5.67 -0.95 9.40
C GLU A 78 -6.07 -1.28 10.84
N TYR A 79 -7.36 -1.58 11.03
CA TYR A 79 -7.92 -2.05 12.28
C TYR A 79 -8.56 -3.42 12.08
N TRP A 80 -8.12 -4.41 12.85
CA TRP A 80 -8.79 -5.69 12.96
C TRP A 80 -9.62 -5.76 14.24
N PHE A 81 -10.87 -6.18 14.09
CA PHE A 81 -11.77 -6.50 15.18
C PHE A 81 -12.04 -8.00 15.23
N ARG A 82 -11.72 -8.61 16.38
CA ARG A 82 -11.82 -10.05 16.66
C ARG A 82 -11.14 -10.97 15.63
N GLY A 83 -10.19 -10.47 14.84
CA GLY A 83 -9.57 -11.22 13.73
C GLY A 83 -10.54 -11.62 12.61
N ILE A 84 -11.76 -11.08 12.61
CA ILE A 84 -12.81 -11.41 11.64
C ILE A 84 -13.06 -10.21 10.74
N ILE A 85 -13.18 -9.00 11.30
CA ILE A 85 -13.50 -7.79 10.53
C ILE A 85 -12.24 -6.94 10.44
N ALA A 86 -11.88 -6.51 9.24
CA ALA A 86 -10.85 -5.51 9.00
C ALA A 86 -11.49 -4.21 8.51
N ALA A 87 -11.10 -3.09 9.07
CA ALA A 87 -11.38 -1.77 8.53
C ALA A 87 -10.07 -1.11 8.12
N ARG A 88 -10.03 -0.56 6.91
CA ARG A 88 -8.83 0.06 6.33
C ARG A 88 -9.17 1.45 5.85
N ILE A 89 -8.29 2.38 6.15
CA ILE A 89 -8.33 3.73 5.60
C ILE A 89 -6.94 4.09 5.09
N GLY A 90 -6.89 4.78 3.97
CA GLY A 90 -5.65 5.20 3.35
C GLY A 90 -5.77 6.59 2.76
N TYR A 91 -4.64 7.26 2.63
CA TYR A 91 -4.52 8.54 1.99
C TYR A 91 -3.31 8.57 1.07
N LYS A 92 -3.54 8.92 -0.19
CA LYS A 92 -2.49 9.05 -1.21
C LYS A 92 -2.28 10.51 -1.59
N THR A 93 -1.08 11.01 -1.34
CA THR A 93 -0.71 12.40 -1.58
C THR A 93 -0.54 12.72 -3.08
N ILE A 94 -0.20 11.72 -3.90
CA ILE A 94 -0.03 11.93 -5.36
C ILE A 94 -1.29 12.52 -6.02
N THR A 95 -2.48 12.15 -5.54
CA THR A 95 -3.75 12.62 -6.12
C THR A 95 -4.07 14.08 -5.76
N ILE A 96 -3.38 14.66 -4.77
CA ILE A 96 -3.61 16.05 -4.32
C ILE A 96 -3.15 17.06 -5.37
N SER A 97 -2.05 16.78 -6.08
CA SER A 97 -1.45 17.72 -7.03
C SER A 97 -2.24 17.86 -8.33
N GLU A 98 -3.15 16.93 -8.63
CA GLU A 98 -3.85 16.90 -9.93
C GLU A 98 -5.39 16.87 -9.81
N LEU A 99 -6.00 16.32 -8.73
CA LEU A 99 -7.46 16.11 -8.65
C LEU A 99 -8.12 16.49 -7.31
N GLY A 100 -7.44 17.25 -6.45
CA GLY A 100 -8.01 17.78 -5.19
C GLY A 100 -7.87 16.86 -3.97
N GLY A 101 -7.82 17.46 -2.78
CA GLY A 101 -7.41 16.80 -1.54
C GLY A 101 -8.26 15.60 -1.09
N LEU A 102 -9.51 15.48 -1.55
CA LEU A 102 -10.40 14.36 -1.20
C LEU A 102 -10.23 13.14 -2.11
N ALA A 103 -9.64 13.28 -3.30
CA ALA A 103 -9.43 12.18 -4.24
C ALA A 103 -8.32 11.19 -3.79
N GLY A 104 -7.56 11.55 -2.76
CA GLY A 104 -6.55 10.66 -2.16
C GLY A 104 -7.11 9.68 -1.12
N LEU A 105 -8.33 9.88 -0.62
CA LEU A 105 -8.90 9.10 0.48
C LEU A 105 -9.43 7.74 0.01
N CYS A 106 -8.86 6.65 0.50
CA CYS A 106 -9.31 5.29 0.23
C CYS A 106 -9.91 4.69 1.50
N ALA A 107 -10.94 3.87 1.35
CA ALA A 107 -11.53 3.11 2.45
C ALA A 107 -11.69 1.64 2.05
N GLY A 108 -11.64 0.73 3.01
CA GLY A 108 -11.84 -0.68 2.76
C GLY A 108 -12.37 -1.43 3.96
N LEU A 109 -13.11 -2.49 3.71
CA LEU A 109 -13.65 -3.40 4.69
C LEU A 109 -13.28 -4.83 4.28
N GLY A 110 -12.74 -5.59 5.22
CA GLY A 110 -12.42 -6.99 5.06
C GLY A 110 -13.24 -7.84 6.03
N PHE A 111 -13.60 -9.03 5.60
CA PHE A 111 -14.25 -10.03 6.42
C PHE A 111 -13.53 -11.37 6.21
N LYS A 112 -13.00 -11.94 7.29
CA LYS A 112 -12.33 -13.23 7.32
C LYS A 112 -13.16 -14.21 8.16
N TRP A 113 -13.53 -15.33 7.55
CA TRP A 113 -14.14 -16.45 8.24
C TRP A 113 -13.34 -17.71 7.95
N GLN A 114 -12.56 -18.13 8.95
CA GLN A 114 -11.72 -19.33 8.89
C GLN A 114 -10.78 -19.26 7.66
N ASP A 115 -11.02 -20.10 6.66
CA ASP A 115 -10.20 -20.24 5.47
C ASP A 115 -10.65 -19.33 4.33
N TYR A 116 -11.75 -18.59 4.50
CA TYR A 116 -12.31 -17.68 3.50
C TYR A 116 -12.13 -16.22 3.91
N GLY A 117 -11.84 -15.36 2.94
CA GLY A 117 -11.73 -13.92 3.11
C GLY A 117 -12.44 -13.16 1.99
N ILE A 118 -13.11 -12.08 2.34
CA ILE A 118 -13.73 -11.14 1.39
C ILE A 118 -13.22 -9.75 1.73
N ASP A 119 -12.64 -9.06 0.76
CA ASP A 119 -12.21 -7.67 0.90
C ASP A 119 -12.93 -6.78 -0.10
N TYR A 120 -13.51 -5.71 0.42
CA TYR A 120 -14.12 -4.64 -0.34
C TYR A 120 -13.29 -3.37 -0.16
N ALA A 121 -12.87 -2.74 -1.25
CA ALA A 121 -12.15 -1.47 -1.23
C ALA A 121 -12.86 -0.44 -2.11
N PHE A 122 -13.03 0.74 -1.55
CA PHE A 122 -13.50 1.94 -2.21
C PHE A 122 -12.32 2.87 -2.45
N VAL A 123 -12.05 3.14 -3.73
CA VAL A 123 -10.96 4.01 -4.17
C VAL A 123 -11.54 5.07 -5.10
N PRO A 124 -11.70 6.33 -4.64
CA PRO A 124 -12.06 7.43 -5.52
C PRO A 124 -10.85 7.80 -6.37
N TYR A 125 -11.03 7.87 -7.68
CA TYR A 125 -10.00 8.34 -8.62
C TYR A 125 -10.31 9.77 -9.12
N GLY A 126 -10.92 10.61 -8.28
CA GLY A 126 -11.31 11.97 -8.64
C GLY A 126 -12.24 11.98 -9.87
N ASP A 127 -11.84 12.72 -10.91
CA ASP A 127 -12.59 12.89 -12.17
C ASP A 127 -12.74 11.60 -12.99
N LEU A 128 -11.98 10.55 -12.69
CA LEU A 128 -12.12 9.22 -13.30
C LEU A 128 -13.25 8.38 -12.65
N GLY A 129 -13.89 8.91 -11.60
CA GLY A 129 -15.02 8.29 -10.92
C GLY A 129 -14.63 7.40 -9.73
N TYR A 130 -15.65 6.72 -9.20
CA TYR A 130 -15.51 5.85 -8.03
C TYR A 130 -15.22 4.41 -8.46
N THR A 131 -14.10 3.85 -7.99
CA THR A 131 -13.76 2.45 -8.22
C THR A 131 -14.09 1.62 -6.99
N HIS A 132 -14.90 0.59 -7.20
CA HIS A 132 -15.19 -0.44 -6.22
C HIS A 132 -14.41 -1.70 -6.57
N ARG A 133 -13.57 -2.17 -5.65
CA ARG A 133 -12.78 -3.38 -5.83
C ARG A 133 -13.24 -4.44 -4.85
N ILE A 134 -13.56 -5.62 -5.36
CA ILE A 134 -13.95 -6.79 -4.57
C ILE A 134 -12.88 -7.86 -4.77
N SER A 135 -12.37 -8.41 -3.67
CA SER A 135 -11.40 -9.52 -3.68
C SER A 135 -11.93 -10.66 -2.82
N LEU A 136 -11.71 -11.88 -3.29
CA LEU A 136 -12.05 -13.11 -2.58
C LEU A 136 -10.76 -13.89 -2.35
N MET A 137 -10.61 -14.45 -1.16
CA MET A 137 -9.48 -15.26 -0.74
C MET A 137 -9.99 -16.58 -0.18
N ALA A 138 -9.30 -17.66 -0.51
CA ALA A 138 -9.50 -18.99 0.05
C ALA A 138 -8.11 -19.59 0.36
N GLU A 139 -7.93 -20.07 1.58
CA GLU A 139 -6.72 -20.75 2.07
C GLU A 139 -7.04 -22.26 2.17
N PHE A 140 -6.12 -23.15 1.74
CA PHE A 140 -6.32 -24.61 1.72
C PHE A 140 -5.14 -25.31 2.38
#